data_AF-A0A7J3DM27-F1
#
_entry.id   AF-A0A7J3DM27-F1
#
_cell.length_a   1.000
_cell.length_b   1.000
_cell.length_c   1.000
_cell.angle_alpha   90.00
_cell.angle_beta   90.00
_cell.angle_gamma   90.00
#
_symmetry.space_group_name_H-M   'P 1'
#
loop_
_entity.id
_entity.type
_entity.pdbx_description
1 polymer ?
#
loop_
_entity_poly.entity_id
_entity_poly.type
_entity_poly.pdbx_seq_one_letter_code
_entity_poly.pdbx_strand_id
1 'polypeptide(L)'
;MTMQLSWSKGLLVQGKNKIAVDCNADTSIVTHAHADHASFRPKGLLLGSKATFDLIGLTTKTKKSLDFGERFHIDDLTISLHNAGHILGSSQVLIEGDERIAITSDFKLQDSLILEGAKPLQCDKLVIETTYGLPQYSFPDRTSVYEKFASWAKKQLSMGKFLVLAGYAIGKAQELTAFSNKYLNIAPLVHEKIYQNNKIYEEHNIKLGPYYKLDHNLHDSDVLILPHSLCNAHLMQAISFSVGKKVASAKASGWPYLGFYDAVFPLSDHADFNQLLEYVKAAEPKQVFTMHGFAKEFAAHIRRRYGITARPLEKGQQSFLIEFD
;
A
#
# COMPACT_ATOMS: atom_id res chain seq x y z
N MET A 1 7.16 1.38 -32.08
CA MET A 1 8.47 0.85 -31.61
C MET A 1 8.15 0.04 -30.37
N THR A 2 8.42 -1.26 -30.31
CA THR A 2 7.89 -2.11 -29.23
C THR A 2 8.48 -1.74 -27.87
N MET A 3 7.65 -1.42 -26.87
CA MET A 3 8.07 -0.98 -25.54
C MET A 3 8.73 -2.10 -24.75
N GLN A 4 9.97 -1.92 -24.28
CA GLN A 4 10.69 -2.95 -23.49
C GLN A 4 10.49 -2.77 -21.98
N LEU A 5 10.31 -3.88 -21.26
CA LEU A 5 10.24 -3.90 -19.80
C LEU A 5 11.52 -4.47 -19.20
N SER A 6 12.09 -3.80 -18.19
CA SER A 6 13.22 -4.34 -17.43
C SER A 6 13.18 -3.90 -15.96
N TRP A 7 13.86 -4.65 -15.09
CA TRP A 7 13.94 -4.34 -13.67
C TRP A 7 15.38 -3.96 -13.27
N SER A 8 15.56 -2.71 -12.82
CA SER A 8 16.84 -2.21 -12.30
C SER A 8 16.60 -1.21 -11.16
N LYS A 9 16.51 -1.74 -9.93
CA LYS A 9 16.15 -0.96 -8.71
C LYS A 9 14.73 -0.33 -8.79
N GLY A 10 13.90 -0.81 -9.71
CA GLY A 10 12.52 -0.42 -10.02
C GLY A 10 12.22 -0.79 -11.47
N LEU A 11 11.01 -0.49 -11.95
CA LEU A 11 10.55 -0.88 -13.27
C LEU A 11 10.95 0.17 -14.32
N LEU A 12 11.51 -0.29 -15.43
CA LEU A 12 11.86 0.55 -16.57
C LEU A 12 11.02 0.14 -17.76
N VAL A 13 10.38 1.14 -18.37
CA VAL A 13 9.61 1.03 -19.61
C VAL A 13 10.34 1.85 -20.67
N GLN A 14 10.89 1.18 -21.67
CA GLN A 14 11.72 1.82 -22.69
C GLN A 14 11.00 1.86 -24.04
N GLY A 15 10.60 3.08 -24.43
CA GLY A 15 10.18 3.44 -25.79
C GLY A 15 11.26 4.33 -26.44
N LYS A 16 10.87 5.46 -27.07
CA LYS A 16 11.83 6.52 -27.45
C LYS A 16 12.49 7.16 -26.22
N ASN A 17 11.68 7.37 -25.18
CA ASN A 17 12.14 7.76 -23.86
C ASN A 17 12.12 6.58 -22.88
N LYS A 18 12.97 6.68 -21.85
CA LYS A 18 13.02 5.74 -20.73
C LYS A 18 12.19 6.26 -19.57
N ILE A 19 11.03 5.63 -19.35
CA ILE A 19 10.17 5.90 -18.19
C ILE A 19 10.55 4.93 -17.08
N ALA A 20 10.78 5.46 -15.88
CA ALA A 20 11.00 4.67 -14.68
C ALA A 20 9.79 4.73 -13.75
N VAL A 21 9.42 3.61 -13.15
CA VAL A 21 8.40 3.54 -12.09
C VAL A 21 9.08 3.05 -10.81
N ASP A 22 8.95 3.86 -9.76
CA ASP A 22 9.58 3.70 -8.44
C ASP A 22 11.11 3.60 -8.47
N CYS A 23 11.72 4.12 -9.53
CA CYS A 23 13.16 4.30 -9.64
C CYS A 23 13.53 5.50 -10.48
N ASN A 24 14.83 5.76 -10.62
CA ASN A 24 15.34 7.01 -11.18
C ASN A 24 15.66 6.90 -12.67
N ALA A 25 15.05 7.77 -13.47
CA ALA A 25 15.39 8.08 -14.86
C ALA A 25 15.11 9.57 -15.15
N ASP A 26 15.26 9.99 -16.41
CA ASP A 26 14.98 11.36 -16.85
C ASP A 26 13.48 11.69 -16.71
N THR A 27 12.60 10.69 -16.88
CA THR A 27 11.20 10.73 -16.45
C THR A 27 10.94 9.56 -15.51
N SER A 28 10.55 9.89 -14.29
CA SER A 28 10.24 8.91 -13.24
C SER A 28 8.80 9.08 -12.78
N ILE A 29 8.19 8.00 -12.31
CA ILE A 29 6.88 7.96 -11.68
C ILE A 29 7.08 7.38 -10.30
N VAL A 30 6.58 8.07 -9.26
CA VAL A 30 6.48 7.50 -7.91
C VAL A 30 5.04 7.10 -7.66
N THR A 31 4.82 5.82 -7.41
CA THR A 31 3.48 5.24 -7.30
C THR A 31 2.83 5.59 -5.98
N HIS A 32 3.61 5.56 -4.89
CA HIS A 32 3.15 5.87 -3.54
C HIS A 32 4.29 6.23 -2.58
N ALA A 33 3.93 6.64 -1.35
CA ALA A 33 4.84 7.27 -0.40
C ALA A 33 5.60 6.33 0.55
N HIS A 34 5.47 5.00 0.42
CA HIS A 34 6.30 4.09 1.23
C HIS A 34 7.75 4.13 0.78
N ALA A 35 8.66 3.91 1.74
CA ALA A 35 10.08 4.17 1.53
C ALA A 35 10.70 3.27 0.46
N ASP A 36 10.27 2.02 0.35
CA ASP A 36 10.72 1.07 -0.66
C ASP A 36 10.35 1.45 -2.10
N HIS A 37 9.43 2.41 -2.28
CA HIS A 37 9.06 2.99 -3.57
C HIS A 37 9.56 4.43 -3.74
N ALA A 38 9.59 5.22 -2.66
CA ALA A 38 9.91 6.65 -2.71
C ALA A 38 11.38 7.00 -2.34
N SER A 39 12.25 6.03 -2.01
CA SER A 39 13.64 6.28 -1.57
C SER A 39 14.62 6.66 -2.68
N PHE A 40 14.17 7.06 -3.87
CA PHE A 40 15.03 7.49 -4.96
C PHE A 40 15.01 9.01 -5.14
N ARG A 41 16.10 9.55 -5.69
CA ARG A 41 16.20 10.98 -6.04
C ARG A 41 15.94 11.15 -7.53
N PRO A 42 14.87 11.84 -7.95
CA PRO A 42 14.59 12.06 -9.36
C PRO A 42 15.69 12.94 -9.99
N LYS A 43 16.18 12.55 -11.17
CA LYS A 43 17.13 13.34 -11.98
C LYS A 43 16.44 14.34 -12.91
N GLY A 44 15.22 14.02 -13.36
CA GLY A 44 14.43 14.87 -14.22
C GLY A 44 12.99 15.00 -13.72
N LEU A 45 12.03 14.86 -14.64
CA LEU A 45 10.60 14.98 -14.36
C LEU A 45 10.16 13.83 -13.44
N LEU A 46 9.46 14.17 -12.35
CA LEU A 46 8.82 13.21 -11.46
C LEU A 46 7.31 13.34 -11.53
N LEU A 47 6.62 12.30 -11.98
CA LEU A 47 5.18 12.18 -11.96
C LEU A 47 4.72 11.43 -10.69
N GLY A 48 3.53 11.73 -10.20
CA GLY A 48 2.93 11.10 -9.03
C GLY A 48 1.62 11.81 -8.68
N SER A 49 0.84 11.26 -7.74
CA SER A 49 -0.32 11.99 -7.23
C SER A 49 0.11 13.13 -6.29
N LYS A 50 -0.71 14.17 -6.17
CA LYS A 50 -0.46 15.26 -5.20
C LYS A 50 -0.30 14.70 -3.79
N ALA A 51 -1.18 13.78 -3.39
CA ALA A 51 -1.18 13.21 -2.04
C ALA A 51 0.07 12.38 -1.76
N THR A 52 0.58 11.63 -2.74
CA THR A 52 1.88 10.93 -2.63
C THR A 52 3.01 11.92 -2.37
N PHE A 53 3.06 13.05 -3.09
CA PHE A 53 4.11 14.05 -2.86
C PHE A 53 4.02 14.73 -1.49
N ASP A 54 2.81 15.01 -1.02
CA ASP A 54 2.59 15.62 0.29
C ASP A 54 3.05 14.67 1.41
N LEU A 55 2.74 13.37 1.30
CA LEU A 55 3.19 12.34 2.26
C LEU A 55 4.72 12.13 2.26
N ILE A 56 5.36 12.21 1.09
CA ILE A 56 6.84 12.16 0.99
C ILE A 56 7.47 13.44 1.58
N GLY A 57 6.74 14.57 1.58
CA GLY A 57 7.29 15.89 1.92
C GLY A 57 8.21 16.43 0.83
N LEU A 58 7.99 16.05 -0.43
CA LEU A 58 8.89 16.38 -1.53
C LEU A 58 8.69 17.84 -2.00
N THR A 59 9.77 18.63 -2.02
CA THR A 59 9.74 20.06 -2.40
C THR A 59 10.43 20.38 -3.73
N THR A 60 10.83 19.37 -4.52
CA THR A 60 11.51 19.60 -5.81
C THR A 60 10.63 20.31 -6.83
N LYS A 61 11.22 21.20 -7.63
CA LYS A 61 10.55 21.89 -8.76
C LYS A 61 10.27 20.98 -9.95
N THR A 62 10.92 19.82 -10.01
CA THR A 62 10.79 18.87 -11.13
C THR A 62 9.61 17.91 -10.98
N LYS A 63 8.78 18.06 -9.93
CA LYS A 63 7.59 17.23 -9.75
C LYS A 63 6.39 17.81 -10.50
N LYS A 64 5.61 16.93 -11.13
CA LYS A 64 4.30 17.24 -11.69
C LYS A 64 3.28 16.27 -11.11
N SER A 65 2.30 16.80 -10.39
CA SER A 65 1.18 16.00 -9.93
C SER A 65 0.22 15.71 -11.07
N LEU A 66 -0.31 14.49 -11.12
CA LEU A 66 -1.40 14.12 -12.02
C LEU A 66 -2.63 13.74 -11.19
N ASP A 67 -3.79 14.22 -11.61
CA ASP A 67 -5.07 13.72 -11.08
C ASP A 67 -5.33 12.31 -11.63
N PHE A 68 -6.09 11.50 -10.89
CA PHE A 68 -6.42 10.16 -11.38
C PHE A 68 -7.25 10.22 -12.66
N GLY A 69 -6.81 9.50 -13.68
CA GLY A 69 -7.37 9.54 -15.04
C GLY A 69 -6.86 10.68 -15.92
N GLU A 70 -6.06 11.62 -15.39
CA GLU A 70 -5.41 12.65 -16.22
C GLU A 70 -4.46 12.00 -17.22
N ARG A 71 -4.57 12.39 -18.49
CA ARG A 71 -3.72 11.90 -19.58
C ARG A 71 -2.52 12.83 -19.75
N PHE A 72 -1.33 12.34 -19.40
CA PHE A 72 -0.07 13.04 -19.60
C PHE A 72 0.66 12.49 -20.83
N HIS A 73 0.94 13.33 -21.81
CA HIS A 73 1.62 12.95 -23.05
C HIS A 73 3.13 13.19 -22.97
N ILE A 74 3.91 12.18 -23.35
CA ILE A 74 5.36 12.27 -23.51
C ILE A 74 5.78 11.42 -24.72
N ASP A 75 6.36 12.07 -25.73
CA ASP A 75 6.62 11.49 -27.06
C ASP A 75 5.38 10.78 -27.66
N ASP A 76 5.51 9.48 -27.91
CA ASP A 76 4.50 8.58 -28.45
C ASP A 76 3.72 7.83 -27.36
N LEU A 77 3.92 8.19 -26.09
CA LEU A 77 3.30 7.54 -24.94
C LEU A 77 2.30 8.47 -24.24
N THR A 78 1.19 7.88 -23.79
CA THR A 78 0.27 8.52 -22.85
C THR A 78 0.32 7.81 -21.50
N ILE A 79 0.59 8.56 -20.44
CA ILE A 79 0.67 8.07 -19.06
C ILE A 79 -0.56 8.56 -18.32
N SER A 80 -1.20 7.68 -17.54
CA SER A 80 -2.24 8.07 -16.59
C SER A 80 -2.08 7.31 -15.28
N LEU A 81 -2.40 7.97 -14.16
CA LEU A 81 -2.43 7.37 -12.83
C LEU A 81 -3.86 6.97 -12.48
N HIS A 82 -4.03 5.84 -11.79
CA HIS A 82 -5.34 5.35 -11.34
C HIS A 82 -5.24 4.91 -9.88
N ASN A 83 -6.31 5.04 -9.10
CA ASN A 83 -6.30 4.66 -7.68
C ASN A 83 -5.83 3.19 -7.49
N ALA A 84 -4.85 2.97 -6.63
CA ALA A 84 -4.39 1.63 -6.24
C ALA A 84 -5.03 1.11 -4.94
N GLY A 85 -5.74 1.93 -4.18
CA GLY A 85 -6.42 1.52 -2.94
C GLY A 85 -5.48 1.06 -1.80
N HIS A 86 -4.17 1.23 -1.95
CA HIS A 86 -3.17 0.78 -0.98
C HIS A 86 -2.98 1.76 0.18
N ILE A 87 -2.55 2.99 -0.14
CA ILE A 87 -2.50 4.13 0.79
C ILE A 87 -3.01 5.40 0.09
N LEU A 88 -3.21 6.48 0.83
CA LEU A 88 -3.59 7.76 0.24
C LEU A 88 -2.61 8.15 -0.90
N GLY A 89 -3.17 8.47 -2.06
CA GLY A 89 -2.41 8.85 -3.25
C GLY A 89 -1.74 7.70 -4.00
N SER A 90 -1.82 6.47 -3.50
CA SER A 90 -1.25 5.30 -4.17
C SER A 90 -1.87 5.10 -5.55
N SER A 91 -1.02 4.82 -6.53
CA SER A 91 -1.40 4.80 -7.93
C SER A 91 -0.91 3.59 -8.68
N GLN A 92 -1.83 3.01 -9.45
CA GLN A 92 -1.53 2.18 -10.60
C GLN A 92 -1.14 3.09 -11.76
N VAL A 93 -0.26 2.62 -12.63
CA VAL A 93 0.20 3.37 -13.80
C VAL A 93 -0.29 2.67 -15.07
N LEU A 94 -0.99 3.41 -15.93
CA LEU A 94 -1.31 2.97 -17.28
C LEU A 94 -0.45 3.73 -18.28
N ILE A 95 0.31 3.01 -19.09
CA ILE A 95 1.11 3.56 -20.19
C ILE A 95 0.53 3.04 -21.50
N GLU A 96 0.10 3.94 -22.36
CA GLU A 96 -0.52 3.65 -23.65
C GLU A 96 0.40 4.12 -24.79
N GLY A 97 0.77 3.20 -25.66
CA GLY A 97 1.44 3.45 -26.95
C GLY A 97 0.98 2.39 -27.95
N ASP A 98 1.90 1.68 -28.61
CA ASP A 98 1.55 0.53 -29.47
C ASP A 98 0.82 -0.60 -28.71
N GLU A 99 1.06 -0.70 -27.40
CA GLU A 99 0.39 -1.62 -26.48
C GLU A 99 -0.01 -0.86 -25.21
N ARG A 100 -0.99 -1.39 -24.48
CA ARG A 100 -1.40 -0.89 -23.16
C ARG A 100 -0.68 -1.67 -22.07
N ILE A 101 0.13 -0.99 -21.25
CA ILE A 101 0.85 -1.58 -20.13
C ILE A 101 0.25 -1.04 -18.83
N ALA A 102 -0.34 -1.91 -18.01
CA ALA A 102 -0.79 -1.57 -16.67
C ALA A 102 0.23 -2.07 -15.63
N ILE A 103 0.57 -1.21 -14.69
CA ILE A 103 1.48 -1.51 -13.58
C ILE A 103 0.71 -1.24 -12.29
N THR A 104 0.45 -2.28 -11.51
CA THR A 104 -0.38 -2.12 -10.30
C THR A 104 0.34 -1.35 -9.21
N SER A 105 1.66 -1.52 -9.11
CA SER A 105 2.41 -1.29 -7.85
C SER A 105 1.74 -2.03 -6.69
N ASP A 106 1.96 -1.60 -5.45
CA ASP A 106 1.19 -2.07 -4.30
C ASP A 106 -0.26 -1.61 -4.42
N PHE A 107 -1.20 -2.55 -4.32
CA PHE A 107 -2.62 -2.26 -4.53
C PHE A 107 -3.53 -3.10 -3.63
N LYS A 108 -4.78 -2.66 -3.44
CA LYS A 108 -5.85 -3.41 -2.76
C LYS A 108 -7.16 -3.24 -3.52
N LEU A 109 -7.86 -4.32 -3.84
CA LEU A 109 -9.17 -4.25 -4.52
C LEU A 109 -10.32 -3.94 -3.57
N GLN A 110 -10.19 -4.34 -2.31
CA GLN A 110 -11.24 -4.12 -1.31
C GLN A 110 -11.15 -2.73 -0.67
N ASP A 111 -12.29 -2.06 -0.56
CA ASP A 111 -12.44 -0.82 0.21
C ASP A 111 -11.97 -1.00 1.66
N SER A 112 -11.33 0.05 2.19
CA SER A 112 -11.03 0.19 3.61
C SER A 112 -12.00 1.17 4.27
N LEU A 113 -11.81 1.46 5.55
CA LEU A 113 -12.56 2.53 6.21
C LEU A 113 -12.27 3.93 5.67
N ILE A 114 -11.16 4.09 4.95
CA ILE A 114 -10.60 5.39 4.61
C ILE A 114 -10.32 5.58 3.12
N LEU A 115 -10.32 4.52 2.32
CA LEU A 115 -9.95 4.54 0.91
C LEU A 115 -10.83 3.56 0.13
N GLU A 116 -11.21 3.96 -1.08
CA GLU A 116 -11.78 3.06 -2.09
C GLU A 116 -10.71 2.11 -2.62
N GLY A 117 -11.12 0.89 -2.96
CA GLY A 117 -10.29 -0.11 -3.59
C GLY A 117 -9.89 0.27 -5.03
N ALA A 118 -8.79 -0.32 -5.48
CA ALA A 118 -8.36 -0.29 -6.87
C ALA A 118 -9.42 -0.90 -7.79
N LYS A 119 -9.53 -0.32 -8.99
CA LYS A 119 -10.27 -0.92 -10.10
C LYS A 119 -9.24 -1.51 -11.08
N PRO A 120 -9.38 -2.79 -11.49
CA PRO A 120 -8.49 -3.38 -12.47
C PRO A 120 -8.49 -2.59 -13.79
N LEU A 121 -7.30 -2.45 -14.37
CA LEU A 121 -7.07 -1.77 -15.64
C LEU A 121 -6.94 -2.79 -16.77
N GLN A 122 -7.74 -2.65 -17.82
CA GLN A 122 -7.57 -3.43 -19.05
C GLN A 122 -6.24 -3.09 -19.73
N CYS A 123 -5.49 -4.12 -20.13
CA CYS A 123 -4.16 -3.95 -20.70
C CYS A 123 -3.76 -5.13 -21.59
N ASP A 124 -2.78 -4.94 -22.47
CA ASP A 124 -2.12 -6.03 -23.19
C ASP A 124 -1.08 -6.72 -22.30
N LYS A 125 -0.36 -5.92 -21.50
CA LYS A 125 0.69 -6.36 -20.57
C LYS A 125 0.40 -5.87 -19.17
N LEU A 126 0.38 -6.79 -18.24
CA LEU A 126 0.18 -6.49 -16.82
C LEU A 126 1.47 -6.69 -16.05
N VAL A 127 1.90 -5.68 -15.30
CA VAL A 127 2.92 -5.80 -14.26
C VAL A 127 2.22 -5.74 -12.90
N ILE A 128 2.28 -6.82 -12.12
CA ILE A 128 1.50 -6.98 -10.89
C ILE A 128 2.39 -7.32 -9.69
N GLU A 129 2.15 -6.67 -8.55
CA GLU A 129 2.79 -7.03 -7.28
C GLU A 129 2.31 -8.41 -6.80
N THR A 130 3.14 -9.12 -6.04
CA THR A 130 2.80 -10.45 -5.53
C THR A 130 3.23 -10.65 -4.07
N THR A 131 3.09 -9.61 -3.24
CA THR A 131 3.37 -9.69 -1.79
C THR A 131 2.68 -10.90 -1.14
N TYR A 132 1.44 -11.18 -1.55
CA TYR A 132 0.65 -12.32 -1.09
C TYR A 132 0.35 -13.34 -2.21
N GLY A 133 1.31 -13.58 -3.10
CA GLY A 133 1.19 -14.47 -4.27
C GLY A 133 1.09 -15.99 -3.99
N LEU A 134 0.84 -16.42 -2.74
CA LEU A 134 0.59 -17.84 -2.41
C LEU A 134 -0.86 -18.05 -1.91
N PRO A 135 -1.50 -19.19 -2.24
CA PRO A 135 -2.89 -19.48 -1.83
C PRO A 135 -3.20 -19.34 -0.34
N GLN A 136 -2.21 -19.63 0.51
CA GLN A 136 -2.32 -19.51 1.97
C GLN A 136 -2.53 -18.07 2.46
N TYR A 137 -2.21 -17.06 1.65
CA TYR A 137 -2.47 -15.65 1.93
C TYR A 137 -3.79 -15.20 1.30
N SER A 138 -4.85 -15.97 1.56
CA SER A 138 -6.23 -15.57 1.30
C SER A 138 -6.80 -14.98 2.58
N PHE A 139 -7.11 -13.69 2.57
CA PHE A 139 -7.55 -12.99 3.77
C PHE A 139 -9.07 -13.04 3.94
N PRO A 140 -9.58 -13.05 5.18
CA PRO A 140 -11.00 -12.89 5.41
C PRO A 140 -11.49 -11.55 4.89
N ASP A 141 -12.81 -11.45 4.68
CA ASP A 141 -13.45 -10.17 4.41
C ASP A 141 -13.08 -9.12 5.47
N ARG A 142 -12.68 -7.93 5.00
CA ARG A 142 -12.17 -6.83 5.83
C ARG A 142 -13.18 -6.39 6.89
N THR A 143 -14.49 -6.41 6.58
CA THR A 143 -15.54 -6.08 7.55
C THR A 143 -15.56 -7.10 8.69
N SER A 144 -15.49 -8.39 8.39
CA SER A 144 -15.42 -9.41 9.45
C SER A 144 -14.13 -9.29 10.30
N VAL A 145 -13.01 -8.86 9.70
CA VAL A 145 -11.77 -8.57 10.44
C VAL A 145 -11.99 -7.40 11.40
N TYR A 146 -12.62 -6.32 10.97
CA TYR A 146 -12.96 -5.20 11.86
C TYR A 146 -13.89 -5.62 12.99
N GLU A 147 -14.93 -6.40 12.71
CA GLU A 147 -15.87 -6.85 13.74
C GLU A 147 -15.18 -7.72 14.81
N LYS A 148 -14.32 -8.65 14.38
CA LYS A 148 -13.50 -9.46 15.29
C LYS A 148 -12.53 -8.60 16.10
N PHE A 149 -11.89 -7.63 15.46
CA PHE A 149 -10.99 -6.70 16.14
C PHE A 149 -11.76 -5.85 17.16
N ALA A 150 -12.91 -5.32 16.79
CA ALA A 150 -13.75 -4.51 17.66
C ALA A 150 -14.26 -5.32 18.86
N SER A 151 -14.69 -6.57 18.65
CA SER A 151 -15.11 -7.46 19.73
C SER A 151 -13.97 -7.71 20.72
N TRP A 152 -12.77 -8.02 20.23
CA TRP A 152 -11.60 -8.20 21.08
C TRP A 152 -11.28 -6.92 21.85
N ALA A 153 -11.21 -5.77 21.16
CA ALA A 153 -10.86 -4.48 21.75
C ALA A 153 -11.85 -4.05 22.83
N LYS A 154 -13.16 -4.15 22.56
CA LYS A 154 -14.23 -3.86 23.53
C LYS A 154 -14.14 -4.73 24.77
N LYS A 155 -13.81 -6.03 24.61
CA LYS A 155 -13.59 -6.93 25.74
C LYS A 155 -12.40 -6.51 26.60
N GLN A 156 -11.30 -6.07 26.01
CA GLN A 156 -10.15 -5.59 26.78
C GLN A 156 -10.48 -4.29 27.53
N LEU A 157 -11.16 -3.35 26.86
CA LEU A 157 -11.62 -2.09 27.45
C LEU A 157 -12.59 -2.33 28.62
N SER A 158 -13.53 -3.27 28.50
CA SER A 158 -14.46 -3.61 29.58
C SER A 158 -13.77 -4.23 30.81
N MET A 159 -12.55 -4.74 30.65
CA MET A 159 -11.69 -5.22 31.74
C MET A 159 -10.83 -4.10 32.35
N GLY A 160 -11.05 -2.83 31.96
CA GLY A 160 -10.29 -1.67 32.42
C GLY A 160 -8.86 -1.60 31.86
N LYS A 161 -8.56 -2.32 30.77
CA LYS A 161 -7.23 -2.29 30.15
C LYS A 161 -7.07 -1.10 29.21
N PHE A 162 -5.84 -0.63 29.10
CA PHE A 162 -5.43 0.37 28.10
C PHE A 162 -5.07 -0.32 26.78
N LEU A 163 -5.58 0.16 25.66
CA LEU A 163 -5.33 -0.43 24.35
C LEU A 163 -4.14 0.21 23.64
N VAL A 164 -3.23 -0.61 23.13
CA VAL A 164 -2.20 -0.19 22.18
C VAL A 164 -2.43 -0.89 20.84
N LEU A 165 -2.73 -0.12 19.80
CA LEU A 165 -2.94 -0.61 18.45
C LEU A 165 -1.73 -0.25 17.58
N ALA A 166 -1.15 -1.23 16.90
CA ALA A 166 0.08 -1.06 16.13
C ALA A 166 -0.14 -1.27 14.63
N GLY A 167 0.41 -0.34 13.83
CA GLY A 167 0.37 -0.38 12.36
C GLY A 167 1.56 0.35 11.73
N TYR A 168 1.65 0.35 10.40
CA TYR A 168 2.56 1.26 9.67
C TYR A 168 2.14 2.71 9.87
N ALA A 169 3.10 3.62 9.94
CA ALA A 169 2.82 5.04 10.20
C ALA A 169 2.03 5.74 9.08
N ILE A 170 2.10 5.22 7.85
CA ILE A 170 1.36 5.66 6.66
C ILE A 170 0.47 4.50 6.19
N GLY A 171 -0.82 4.76 5.96
CA GLY A 171 -1.84 3.77 5.58
C GLY A 171 -2.52 3.17 6.82
N LYS A 172 -1.90 2.13 7.39
CA LYS A 172 -2.50 1.34 8.46
C LYS A 172 -2.90 2.15 9.69
N ALA A 173 -2.07 3.08 10.14
CA ALA A 173 -2.36 3.89 11.34
C ALA A 173 -3.57 4.82 11.13
N GLN A 174 -3.74 5.37 9.93
CA GLN A 174 -4.90 6.19 9.58
C GLN A 174 -6.17 5.33 9.59
N GLU A 175 -6.09 4.12 9.05
CA GLU A 175 -7.20 3.17 9.09
C GLU A 175 -7.53 2.73 10.53
N LEU A 176 -6.53 2.50 11.37
CA LEU A 176 -6.72 2.22 12.80
C LEU A 176 -7.37 3.40 13.54
N THR A 177 -7.05 4.64 13.14
CA THR A 177 -7.68 5.86 13.67
C THR A 177 -9.18 5.87 13.35
N ALA A 178 -9.53 5.66 12.07
CA ALA A 178 -10.93 5.56 11.64
C ALA A 178 -11.65 4.35 12.29
N PHE A 179 -10.95 3.23 12.46
CA PHE A 179 -11.46 2.05 13.15
C PHE A 179 -11.82 2.35 14.60
N SER A 180 -10.94 3.02 15.36
CA SER A 180 -11.20 3.39 16.75
C SER A 180 -12.45 4.26 16.86
N ASN A 181 -12.57 5.27 16.00
CA ASN A 181 -13.75 6.13 15.98
C ASN A 181 -15.03 5.38 15.59
N LYS A 182 -14.99 4.59 14.51
CA LYS A 182 -16.19 3.92 13.98
C LYS A 182 -16.66 2.74 14.83
N TYR A 183 -15.74 1.89 15.29
CA TYR A 183 -16.10 0.64 15.95
C TYR A 183 -16.06 0.71 17.47
N LEU A 184 -15.18 1.56 18.04
CA LEU A 184 -15.02 1.69 19.49
C LEU A 184 -15.70 2.94 20.04
N ASN A 185 -16.03 3.92 19.18
CA ASN A 185 -16.53 5.24 19.58
C ASN A 185 -15.56 5.96 20.55
N ILE A 186 -14.25 5.81 20.28
CA ILE A 186 -13.16 6.40 21.08
C ILE A 186 -12.20 7.14 20.15
N ALA A 187 -11.95 8.41 20.44
CA ALA A 187 -10.88 9.19 19.80
C ALA A 187 -9.52 8.69 20.34
N PRO A 188 -8.63 8.13 19.50
CA PRO A 188 -7.37 7.58 19.98
C PRO A 188 -6.31 8.68 20.17
N LEU A 189 -5.38 8.44 21.08
CA LEU A 189 -4.05 9.06 21.06
C LEU A 189 -3.24 8.48 19.90
N VAL A 190 -2.48 9.32 19.19
CA VAL A 190 -1.64 8.89 18.07
C VAL A 190 -0.22 9.43 18.19
N HIS A 191 0.77 8.60 17.86
CA HIS A 191 2.17 9.01 17.79
C HIS A 191 2.37 10.22 16.85
N GLU A 192 3.37 11.07 17.11
CA GLU A 192 3.63 12.30 16.35
C GLU A 192 3.66 12.10 14.82
N LYS A 193 4.40 11.09 14.34
CA LYS A 193 4.45 10.81 12.90
C LYS A 193 3.09 10.42 12.32
N ILE A 194 2.27 9.70 13.10
CA ILE A 194 0.89 9.35 12.70
C ILE A 194 0.03 10.60 12.70
N TYR A 195 0.16 11.48 13.70
CA TYR A 195 -0.55 12.76 13.75
C TYR A 195 -0.30 13.61 12.49
N GLN A 196 0.97 13.77 12.11
CA GLN A 196 1.37 14.50 10.90
C GLN A 196 0.76 13.88 9.64
N ASN A 197 0.83 12.55 9.50
CA ASN A 197 0.26 11.86 8.35
C ASN A 197 -1.28 11.94 8.35
N ASN A 198 -1.94 11.86 9.51
CA ASN A 198 -3.39 12.04 9.62
C ASN A 198 -3.81 13.42 9.13
N LYS A 199 -3.04 14.48 9.45
CA LYS A 199 -3.31 15.84 8.94
C LYS A 199 -3.25 15.92 7.42
N ILE A 200 -2.26 15.27 6.80
CA ILE A 200 -2.19 15.18 5.33
C ILE A 200 -3.41 14.42 4.78
N TYR A 201 -3.85 13.34 5.43
CA TYR A 201 -5.06 12.63 5.02
C TYR A 201 -6.31 13.51 5.08
N GLU A 202 -6.46 14.33 6.13
CA GLU A 202 -7.56 15.29 6.25
C GLU A 202 -7.51 16.39 5.20
N GLU A 203 -6.32 16.90 4.85
CA GLU A 203 -6.11 17.88 3.75
C GLU A 203 -6.55 17.33 2.39
N HIS A 204 -6.52 16.00 2.23
CA HIS A 204 -7.03 15.28 1.04
C HIS A 204 -8.47 14.75 1.24
N ASN A 205 -9.23 15.35 2.14
CA ASN A 205 -10.65 15.07 2.42
C ASN A 205 -10.95 13.66 2.96
N ILE A 206 -9.96 12.94 3.50
CA ILE A 206 -10.18 11.65 4.15
C ILE A 206 -10.68 11.87 5.58
N LYS A 207 -11.82 11.25 5.91
CA LYS A 207 -12.45 11.36 7.23
C LYS A 207 -11.91 10.28 8.18
N LEU A 208 -11.11 10.68 9.16
CA LEU A 208 -10.54 9.77 10.17
C LEU A 208 -11.31 9.76 11.50
N GLY A 209 -12.16 10.76 11.74
CA GLY A 209 -12.74 11.04 13.06
C GLY A 209 -11.76 11.76 13.99
N PRO A 210 -12.17 12.11 15.22
CA PRO A 210 -11.30 12.79 16.18
C PRO A 210 -10.12 11.93 16.63
N TYR A 211 -8.99 12.57 16.91
CA TYR A 211 -7.78 11.95 17.47
C TYR A 211 -6.95 13.01 18.20
N TYR A 212 -6.10 12.56 19.14
CA TYR A 212 -5.23 13.42 19.92
C TYR A 212 -3.76 13.14 19.58
N LYS A 213 -2.94 14.18 19.46
CA LYS A 213 -1.49 14.03 19.36
C LYS A 213 -0.97 13.53 20.72
N LEU A 214 -0.14 12.50 20.73
CA LEU A 214 0.58 12.11 21.93
C LEU A 214 1.62 13.18 22.29
N ASP A 215 1.37 13.94 23.35
CA ASP A 215 2.18 15.06 23.84
C ASP A 215 2.73 14.83 25.26
N HIS A 216 3.17 13.59 25.53
CA HIS A 216 3.56 13.06 26.84
C HIS A 216 2.40 12.79 27.81
N ASN A 217 1.16 13.14 27.45
CA ASN A 217 -0.02 12.71 28.19
C ASN A 217 -0.64 11.44 27.60
N LEU A 218 -0.73 10.38 28.41
CA LEU A 218 -1.40 9.13 28.04
C LEU A 218 -2.84 9.03 28.55
N HIS A 219 -3.32 10.02 29.29
CA HIS A 219 -4.63 9.97 29.96
C HIS A 219 -5.79 10.56 29.15
N ASP A 220 -5.53 11.16 27.98
CA ASP A 220 -6.57 11.76 27.13
C ASP A 220 -7.42 10.71 26.37
N SER A 221 -6.98 9.45 26.34
CA SER A 221 -7.70 8.36 25.71
C SER A 221 -7.29 7.02 26.29
N ASP A 222 -8.19 6.03 26.27
CA ASP A 222 -7.87 4.64 26.61
C ASP A 222 -7.31 3.83 25.42
N VAL A 223 -7.12 4.48 24.26
CA VAL A 223 -6.58 3.88 23.04
C VAL A 223 -5.40 4.69 22.54
N LEU A 224 -4.26 4.03 22.34
CA LEU A 224 -3.07 4.60 21.73
C LEU A 224 -2.70 3.86 20.43
N ILE A 225 -2.44 4.60 19.36
CA ILE A 225 -1.96 4.06 18.09
C ILE A 225 -0.49 4.42 17.90
N LEU A 226 0.35 3.39 17.67
CA LEU A 226 1.79 3.52 17.51
C LEU A 226 2.27 2.90 16.18
N PRO A 227 3.37 3.43 15.60
CA PRO A 227 4.14 2.70 14.60
C PRO A 227 4.61 1.35 15.18
N HIS A 228 4.33 0.27 14.47
CA HIS A 228 4.69 -1.08 14.95
C HIS A 228 6.20 -1.26 15.17
N SER A 229 7.04 -0.48 14.47
CA SER A 229 8.50 -0.48 14.62
C SER A 229 8.99 0.03 15.98
N LEU A 230 8.17 0.82 16.69
CA LEU A 230 8.48 1.29 18.05
C LEU A 230 8.01 0.31 19.12
N CYS A 231 7.06 -0.56 18.80
CA CYS A 231 6.41 -1.42 19.76
C CYS A 231 7.32 -2.61 20.13
N ASN A 232 7.55 -2.77 21.43
CA ASN A 232 8.24 -3.90 22.02
C ASN A 232 7.69 -4.16 23.44
N ALA A 233 8.02 -5.30 24.03
CA ALA A 233 7.53 -5.69 25.36
C ALA A 233 7.87 -4.67 26.46
N HIS A 234 9.07 -4.08 26.42
CA HIS A 234 9.49 -3.06 27.39
C HIS A 234 8.65 -1.78 27.27
N LEU A 235 8.33 -1.35 26.04
CA LEU A 235 7.46 -0.21 25.83
C LEU A 235 6.03 -0.49 26.34
N MET A 236 5.48 -1.69 26.10
CA MET A 236 4.15 -2.05 26.64
C MET A 236 4.14 -2.00 28.18
N GLN A 237 5.22 -2.48 28.81
CA GLN A 237 5.38 -2.41 30.25
C GLN A 237 5.51 -0.96 30.76
N ALA A 238 6.31 -0.13 30.10
CA ALA A 238 6.48 1.29 30.44
C ALA A 238 5.15 2.06 30.33
N ILE A 239 4.38 1.84 29.26
CA ILE A 239 3.04 2.41 29.09
C ILE A 239 2.14 1.93 30.24
N SER A 240 2.14 0.63 30.54
CA SER A 240 1.32 0.07 31.62
C SER A 240 1.61 0.73 32.98
N PHE A 241 2.88 0.94 33.31
CA PHE A 241 3.26 1.68 34.52
C PHE A 241 2.80 3.13 34.48
N SER A 242 2.98 3.82 33.35
CA SER A 242 2.61 5.24 33.21
C SER A 242 1.11 5.48 33.35
N VAL A 243 0.27 4.59 32.82
CA VAL A 243 -1.19 4.76 32.86
C VAL A 243 -1.85 4.11 34.08
N GLY A 244 -1.11 3.34 34.87
CA GLY A 244 -1.64 2.60 36.03
C GLY A 244 -2.64 1.49 35.66
N LYS A 245 -2.68 1.06 34.39
CA LYS A 245 -3.58 0.00 33.87
C LYS A 245 -2.76 -1.08 33.19
N LYS A 246 -3.28 -2.31 33.15
CA LYS A 246 -2.73 -3.34 32.27
C LYS A 246 -2.91 -2.91 30.82
N VAL A 247 -1.89 -3.14 29.99
CA VAL A 247 -1.97 -2.92 28.55
C VAL A 247 -2.49 -4.19 27.86
N ALA A 248 -3.35 -4.02 26.86
CA ALA A 248 -3.63 -5.02 25.85
C ALA A 248 -3.24 -4.47 24.48
N SER A 249 -2.45 -5.25 23.74
CA SER A 249 -1.78 -4.81 22.54
C SER A 249 -2.21 -5.63 21.32
N ALA A 250 -2.47 -4.95 20.20
CA ALA A 250 -2.83 -5.60 18.95
C ALA A 250 -2.04 -5.05 17.77
N LYS A 251 -1.61 -5.94 16.87
CA LYS A 251 -0.98 -5.58 15.60
C LYS A 251 -1.95 -5.80 14.44
N ALA A 252 -2.11 -4.79 13.59
CA ALA A 252 -2.83 -4.92 12.32
C ALA A 252 -1.83 -5.05 11.16
N SER A 253 -1.79 -6.22 10.53
CA SER A 253 -0.83 -6.55 9.46
C SER A 253 -1.32 -7.73 8.64
N GLY A 254 -0.91 -7.85 7.37
CA GLY A 254 -1.15 -9.07 6.59
C GLY A 254 -0.19 -10.22 6.92
N TRP A 255 0.88 -9.97 7.66
CA TRP A 255 1.84 -11.00 8.05
C TRP A 255 1.47 -11.60 9.41
N PRO A 256 1.53 -12.94 9.55
CA PRO A 256 1.42 -13.56 10.86
C PRO A 256 2.57 -13.07 11.75
N TYR A 257 2.29 -12.96 13.05
CA TYR A 257 3.28 -12.54 14.02
C TYR A 257 3.08 -13.33 15.32
N LEU A 258 4.16 -13.94 15.78
CA LEU A 258 4.24 -14.63 17.06
C LEU A 258 5.27 -13.87 17.90
N GLY A 259 4.79 -13.11 18.87
CA GLY A 259 5.64 -12.30 19.74
C GLY A 259 4.83 -11.69 20.87
N PHE A 260 5.16 -10.47 21.28
CA PHE A 260 4.61 -9.88 22.51
C PHE A 260 3.19 -9.31 22.38
N TYR A 261 2.62 -9.21 21.16
CA TYR A 261 1.25 -8.71 21.01
C TYR A 261 0.24 -9.72 21.54
N ASP A 262 -0.79 -9.24 22.25
CA ASP A 262 -1.89 -10.08 22.74
C ASP A 262 -2.82 -10.57 21.60
N ALA A 263 -2.87 -9.83 20.50
CA ALA A 263 -3.63 -10.20 19.30
C ALA A 263 -2.98 -9.68 18.01
N VAL A 264 -3.24 -10.38 16.90
CA VAL A 264 -2.84 -9.97 15.55
C VAL A 264 -4.04 -10.12 14.63
N PHE A 265 -4.34 -9.08 13.85
CA PHE A 265 -5.47 -9.05 12.93
C PHE A 265 -4.98 -8.96 11.48
N PRO A 266 -5.45 -9.84 10.57
CA PRO A 266 -5.01 -9.93 9.17
C PRO A 266 -5.57 -8.77 8.34
N LEU A 267 -5.15 -7.55 8.66
CA LEU A 267 -5.60 -6.33 8.01
C LEU A 267 -4.44 -5.79 7.15
N SER A 268 -4.34 -6.31 5.93
CA SER A 268 -3.34 -5.92 4.94
C SER A 268 -3.83 -4.80 4.02
N ASP A 269 -2.93 -3.92 3.62
CA ASP A 269 -3.18 -2.92 2.58
C ASP A 269 -2.76 -3.39 1.18
N HIS A 270 -2.34 -4.65 1.04
CA HIS A 270 -2.10 -5.27 -0.26
C HIS A 270 -3.18 -6.29 -0.58
N ALA A 271 -3.38 -6.52 -1.88
CA ALA A 271 -4.22 -7.55 -2.45
C ALA A 271 -3.78 -8.92 -1.93
N ASP A 272 -4.76 -9.69 -1.47
CA ASP A 272 -4.53 -11.07 -1.08
C ASP A 272 -4.50 -11.96 -2.33
N PHE A 273 -4.21 -13.24 -2.17
CA PHE A 273 -4.08 -14.16 -3.29
C PHE A 273 -5.28 -14.16 -4.24
N ASN A 274 -6.50 -14.10 -3.70
CA ASN A 274 -7.73 -14.10 -4.50
C ASN A 274 -7.90 -12.78 -5.26
N GLN A 275 -7.62 -11.63 -4.61
CA GLN A 275 -7.65 -10.32 -5.28
C GLN A 275 -6.60 -10.21 -6.38
N LEU A 276 -5.41 -10.80 -6.22
CA LEU A 276 -4.41 -10.87 -7.30
C LEU A 276 -4.96 -11.63 -8.51
N LEU A 277 -5.62 -12.77 -8.30
CA LEU A 277 -6.23 -13.57 -9.37
C LEU A 277 -7.42 -12.86 -10.02
N GLU A 278 -8.22 -12.15 -9.23
CA GLU A 278 -9.34 -11.32 -9.70
C GLU A 278 -8.84 -10.20 -10.61
N TYR A 279 -7.78 -9.49 -10.19
CA TYR A 279 -7.16 -8.45 -11.00
C TYR A 279 -6.70 -9.01 -12.35
N VAL A 280 -5.92 -10.10 -12.35
CA VAL A 280 -5.42 -10.73 -13.60
C VAL A 280 -6.57 -11.10 -14.53
N LYS A 281 -7.66 -11.65 -13.99
CA LYS A 281 -8.83 -12.02 -14.79
C LYS A 281 -9.51 -10.79 -15.40
N ALA A 282 -9.72 -9.73 -14.62
CA ALA A 282 -10.43 -8.52 -15.06
C ALA A 282 -9.59 -7.63 -16.01
N ALA A 283 -8.26 -7.69 -15.90
CA ALA A 283 -7.35 -6.95 -16.76
C ALA A 283 -7.22 -7.53 -18.18
N GLU A 284 -7.60 -8.81 -18.37
CA GLU A 284 -7.53 -9.56 -19.63
C GLU A 284 -6.18 -9.45 -20.38
N PRO A 285 -5.01 -9.59 -19.71
CA PRO A 285 -3.73 -9.38 -20.34
C PRO A 285 -3.31 -10.55 -21.25
N LYS A 286 -2.60 -10.24 -22.33
CA LYS A 286 -1.89 -11.23 -23.15
C LYS A 286 -0.63 -11.75 -22.44
N GLN A 287 0.00 -10.91 -21.63
CA GLN A 287 1.21 -11.26 -20.89
C GLN A 287 1.22 -10.66 -19.48
N VAL A 288 1.68 -11.43 -18.50
CA VAL A 288 1.80 -11.00 -17.09
C VAL A 288 3.25 -11.04 -16.62
N PHE A 289 3.66 -9.99 -15.94
CA PHE A 289 4.94 -9.82 -15.29
C PHE A 289 4.71 -9.70 -13.79
N THR A 290 5.26 -10.62 -13.00
CA THR A 290 5.09 -10.60 -11.55
C THR A 290 6.31 -9.98 -10.87
N MET A 291 6.09 -9.21 -9.80
CA MET A 291 7.14 -8.54 -9.04
C MET A 291 6.79 -8.49 -7.55
N HIS A 292 7.80 -8.33 -6.69
CA HIS A 292 7.68 -8.35 -5.22
C HIS A 292 7.13 -9.66 -4.63
N GLY A 293 7.51 -10.03 -3.41
CA GLY A 293 6.99 -11.23 -2.73
C GLY A 293 7.20 -12.54 -3.52
N PHE A 294 6.10 -13.25 -3.81
CA PHE A 294 6.08 -14.60 -4.37
C PHE A 294 5.94 -14.62 -5.91
N ALA A 295 6.79 -13.84 -6.58
CA ALA A 295 6.67 -13.58 -8.01
C ALA A 295 6.76 -14.85 -8.88
N LYS A 296 7.67 -15.77 -8.55
CA LYS A 296 7.86 -17.03 -9.31
C LYS A 296 6.63 -17.93 -9.19
N GLU A 297 6.15 -18.08 -7.97
CA GLU A 297 5.05 -18.96 -7.60
C GLU A 297 3.73 -18.46 -8.18
N PHE A 298 3.48 -17.15 -8.08
CA PHE A 298 2.26 -16.56 -8.64
C PHE A 298 2.26 -16.61 -10.18
N ALA A 299 3.40 -16.34 -10.84
CA ALA A 299 3.50 -16.50 -12.29
C ALA A 299 3.23 -17.95 -12.73
N ALA A 300 3.76 -18.93 -12.00
CA ALA A 300 3.46 -20.35 -12.25
C ALA A 300 1.98 -20.68 -12.01
N HIS A 301 1.33 -20.02 -11.06
CA HIS A 301 -0.10 -20.16 -10.84
C HIS A 301 -0.92 -19.60 -12.01
N ILE A 302 -0.61 -18.39 -12.50
CA ILE A 302 -1.26 -17.77 -13.65
C ILE A 302 -1.17 -18.67 -14.88
N ARG A 303 0.03 -19.17 -15.21
CA ARG A 303 0.24 -20.07 -16.36
C ARG A 303 -0.65 -21.32 -16.26
N ARG A 304 -0.69 -21.96 -15.09
CA ARG A 304 -1.47 -23.18 -14.87
C ARG A 304 -2.99 -22.94 -14.89
N ARG A 305 -3.45 -21.82 -14.30
CA ARG A 305 -4.87 -21.55 -14.10
C ARG A 305 -5.54 -20.93 -15.31
N TYR A 306 -4.85 -20.01 -15.99
CA TYR A 306 -5.43 -19.19 -17.07
C TYR A 306 -4.81 -19.44 -18.44
N GLY A 307 -3.71 -20.19 -18.54
CA GLY A 307 -2.99 -20.37 -19.81
C GLY A 307 -2.33 -19.09 -20.35
N ILE A 308 -2.26 -18.03 -19.53
CA ILE A 308 -1.66 -16.75 -19.91
C ILE A 308 -0.14 -16.84 -19.73
N THR A 309 0.61 -16.29 -20.70
CA THR A 309 2.07 -16.16 -20.61
C THR A 309 2.43 -15.28 -19.42
N ALA A 310 3.03 -15.87 -18.38
CA ALA A 310 3.40 -15.14 -17.16
C ALA A 310 4.81 -15.48 -16.70
N ARG A 311 5.57 -14.51 -16.19
CA ARG A 311 6.90 -14.73 -15.59
C ARG A 311 7.28 -13.64 -14.59
N PRO A 312 8.20 -13.92 -13.65
CA PRO A 312 8.75 -12.89 -12.77
C PRO A 312 9.63 -11.90 -13.54
N LEU A 313 9.67 -10.65 -13.06
CA LEU A 313 10.72 -9.68 -13.41
C LEU A 313 11.90 -9.88 -12.47
N GLU A 314 12.93 -10.60 -12.94
CA GLU A 314 14.15 -10.82 -12.15
C GLU A 314 15.17 -9.67 -12.28
N LYS A 315 15.99 -9.51 -11.24
CA LYS A 315 17.06 -8.51 -11.17
C LYS A 315 18.09 -8.77 -12.29
N GLY A 316 18.23 -7.83 -13.23
CA GLY A 316 19.22 -7.92 -14.30
C GLY A 316 18.76 -8.60 -15.59
N GLN A 317 17.49 -9.00 -15.72
CA GLN A 317 16.96 -9.46 -17.01
C GLN A 317 16.43 -8.26 -17.81
N GLN A 318 17.20 -7.86 -18.83
CA GLN A 318 16.64 -7.11 -19.95
C GLN A 318 15.76 -8.09 -20.72
N SER A 319 14.47 -7.78 -20.83
CA SER A 319 13.55 -8.62 -21.57
C SER A 319 13.42 -8.08 -22.99
N PHE A 320 14.05 -8.74 -23.96
CA PHE A 320 13.77 -8.44 -25.36
C PHE A 320 12.40 -9.03 -25.72
N LEU A 321 11.55 -8.25 -26.38
CA LEU A 321 10.24 -8.71 -26.85
C LEU A 321 10.32 -9.66 -28.05
N ILE A 322 11.53 -9.87 -28.59
CA ILE A 322 11.83 -10.73 -29.74
C ILE A 322 12.26 -12.14 -29.29
N GLU A 323 12.35 -12.42 -27.98
CA GLU A 323 12.69 -13.76 -27.49
C GLU A 323 11.50 -14.73 -27.46
N PHE A 324 10.36 -14.37 -28.07
CA PHE A 324 9.09 -15.09 -27.89
C PHE A 324 8.16 -15.13 -29.12
N ASP A 325 8.73 -15.35 -30.32
CA ASP A 325 7.95 -15.97 -31.41
C ASP A 325 7.95 -17.51 -31.26
#